data_AF-A0AAW4BHH1-F1
#
_entry.id   AF-A0AAW4BHH1-F1
#
_cell.length_a   1.000
_cell.length_b   1.000
_cell.length_c   1.000
_cell.angle_alpha   90.00
_cell.angle_beta   90.00
_cell.angle_gamma   90.00
#
_symmetry.space_group_name_H-M   'P 1'
#
loop_
_entity.id
_entity.type
_entity.pdbx_description
1 polymer ?
#
loop_
_entity_poly.entity_id
_entity_poly.type
_entity_poly.pdbx_seq_one_letter_code
_entity_poly.pdbx_strand_id
1 'polypeptide(L)'
;AAANSINSTNNKLGEIISANVCEKMNGLVEINISEIQKLVEKELMHIDEDVARAYIEYRHDRDVQREKASALSAEISGLIEQSNADLLNENANKDSKVIPTQRDLLAGIISKHYA
;
A
#
# COMPACT_ATOMS: atom_id res chain seq x y z
N ALA A 1 -17.34 -7.00 -30.45
CA ALA A 1 -18.34 -7.92 -29.85
C ALA A 1 -17.77 -8.66 -28.61
N ALA A 2 -16.63 -9.36 -28.70
CA ALA A 2 -16.06 -10.12 -27.58
C ALA A 2 -15.57 -9.28 -26.37
N ALA A 3 -15.03 -8.07 -26.60
CA ALA A 3 -14.58 -7.20 -25.49
C ALA A 3 -15.73 -6.70 -24.60
N ASN A 4 -16.93 -6.47 -25.19
CA ASN A 4 -18.10 -6.03 -24.43
C ASN A 4 -18.73 -7.16 -23.62
N SER A 5 -18.66 -8.40 -24.10
CA SER A 5 -19.14 -9.56 -23.34
C SER A 5 -18.21 -9.86 -22.15
N ILE A 6 -16.90 -9.76 -22.32
CA ILE A 6 -15.93 -9.96 -21.23
C ILE A 6 -16.12 -8.90 -20.13
N ASN A 7 -16.25 -7.62 -20.50
CA ASN A 7 -16.52 -6.56 -19.52
C ASN A 7 -17.87 -6.74 -18.81
N SER A 8 -18.91 -7.22 -19.53
CA SER A 8 -20.21 -7.50 -18.91
C SER A 8 -20.16 -8.68 -17.93
N THR A 9 -19.38 -9.72 -18.23
CA THR A 9 -19.17 -10.87 -17.33
C THR A 9 -18.36 -10.47 -16.10
N ASN A 10 -17.30 -9.67 -16.29
CA ASN A 10 -16.47 -9.18 -15.19
C ASN A 10 -17.23 -8.22 -14.26
N ASN A 11 -18.10 -7.36 -14.82
CA ASN A 11 -18.97 -6.49 -14.01
C ASN A 11 -19.95 -7.31 -13.17
N LYS A 12 -20.54 -8.37 -13.73
CA LYS A 12 -21.40 -9.30 -12.96
C LYS A 12 -20.64 -10.02 -11.86
N LEU A 13 -19.39 -10.44 -12.12
CA LEU A 13 -18.55 -11.07 -11.11
C LEU A 13 -18.31 -10.12 -9.92
N GLY A 14 -17.98 -8.85 -10.20
CA GLY A 14 -17.81 -7.84 -9.16
C GLY A 14 -19.07 -7.61 -8.32
N GLU A 15 -20.25 -7.56 -8.97
CA GLU A 15 -21.54 -7.43 -8.28
C GLU A 15 -21.79 -8.62 -7.33
N ILE A 16 -21.59 -9.85 -7.80
CA ILE A 16 -21.79 -11.08 -7.00
C ILE A 16 -20.87 -11.09 -5.77
N ILE A 17 -19.58 -10.83 -5.97
CA ILE A 17 -18.61 -10.84 -4.86
C ILE A 17 -18.95 -9.75 -3.85
N SER A 18 -19.30 -8.55 -4.31
CA SER A 18 -19.66 -7.45 -3.42
C SER A 18 -20.90 -7.77 -2.58
N ALA A 19 -21.93 -8.38 -3.18
CA ALA A 19 -23.12 -8.81 -2.45
C ALA A 19 -22.79 -9.84 -1.37
N ASN A 20 -22.00 -10.87 -1.71
CA ASN A 20 -21.60 -11.92 -0.76
C ASN A 20 -20.77 -11.36 0.40
N VAL A 21 -19.84 -10.45 0.12
CA VAL A 21 -19.01 -9.82 1.15
C VAL A 21 -19.88 -8.93 2.05
N CYS A 22 -20.77 -8.12 1.49
CA CYS A 22 -21.70 -7.29 2.26
C CYS A 22 -22.61 -8.12 3.17
N GLU A 23 -23.13 -9.25 2.68
CA GLU A 23 -23.96 -10.15 3.49
C GLU A 23 -23.17 -10.72 4.68
N LYS A 24 -21.94 -11.18 4.44
CA LYS A 24 -21.06 -11.75 5.48
C LYS A 24 -20.61 -10.75 6.53
N MET A 25 -20.63 -9.46 6.20
CA MET A 25 -20.22 -8.38 7.10
C MET A 25 -21.41 -7.61 7.68
N ASN A 26 -22.63 -8.04 7.37
CA ASN A 26 -23.85 -7.38 7.83
C ASN A 26 -23.94 -7.41 9.37
N GLY A 27 -24.27 -6.27 9.96
CA GLY A 27 -24.40 -6.12 11.42
C GLY A 27 -23.10 -5.85 12.18
N LEU A 28 -21.95 -5.78 11.50
CA LEU A 28 -20.70 -5.32 12.10
C LEU A 28 -20.69 -3.79 12.21
N VAL A 29 -20.37 -3.26 13.40
CA VAL A 29 -20.31 -1.82 13.67
C VAL A 29 -19.01 -1.21 13.12
N GLU A 30 -17.92 -1.96 13.15
CA GLU A 30 -16.62 -1.55 12.64
C GLU A 30 -16.00 -2.69 11.84
N ILE A 31 -15.43 -2.36 10.70
CA ILE A 31 -14.87 -3.32 9.76
C ILE A 31 -13.47 -2.85 9.37
N ASN A 32 -12.47 -3.72 9.58
CA ASN A 32 -11.13 -3.47 9.10
C ASN A 32 -11.02 -3.79 7.60
N ILE A 33 -10.28 -2.96 6.86
CA ILE A 33 -10.04 -3.16 5.43
C ILE A 33 -9.40 -4.52 5.12
N SER A 34 -8.53 -5.03 5.98
CA SER A 34 -7.88 -6.33 5.79
C SER A 34 -8.88 -7.50 5.81
N GLU A 35 -9.95 -7.40 6.61
CA GLU A 35 -11.01 -8.41 6.66
C GLU A 35 -11.86 -8.38 5.39
N ILE A 36 -12.18 -7.19 4.87
CA ILE A 36 -12.85 -7.05 3.57
C ILE A 36 -12.01 -7.71 2.48
N GLN A 37 -10.72 -7.40 2.43
CA GLN A 37 -9.83 -7.92 1.40
C GLN A 37 -9.69 -9.45 1.48
N LYS A 38 -9.54 -10.03 2.69
CA LYS A 38 -9.52 -11.50 2.88
C LYS A 38 -10.80 -12.16 2.37
N LEU A 39 -11.96 -11.55 2.63
CA LEU A 39 -13.24 -12.09 2.17
C LEU A 39 -13.33 -12.01 0.64
N VAL A 40 -12.95 -10.88 0.03
CA VAL A 40 -12.92 -10.73 -1.44
C VAL A 40 -12.00 -11.77 -2.07
N GLU A 41 -10.80 -11.98 -1.53
CA GLU A 41 -9.85 -12.99 -2.02
C GLU A 41 -10.43 -14.41 -1.93
N LYS A 42 -11.06 -14.74 -0.80
CA LYS A 42 -11.69 -16.04 -0.60
C LYS A 42 -12.83 -16.28 -1.59
N GLU A 43 -13.70 -15.30 -1.79
CA GLU A 43 -14.80 -15.41 -2.77
C GLU A 43 -14.26 -15.56 -4.19
N LEU A 44 -13.25 -14.77 -4.56
CA LEU A 44 -12.60 -14.88 -5.87
C LEU A 44 -12.00 -16.26 -6.08
N MET A 45 -11.26 -16.80 -5.09
CA MET A 45 -10.68 -18.15 -5.19
C MET A 45 -11.73 -19.26 -5.36
N HIS A 46 -12.97 -19.04 -4.94
CA HIS A 46 -14.06 -20.02 -5.10
C HIS A 46 -14.73 -19.95 -6.48
N ILE A 47 -14.66 -18.80 -7.16
CA ILE A 47 -15.33 -18.57 -8.44
C ILE A 47 -14.36 -18.70 -9.61
N ASP A 48 -13.21 -18.02 -9.53
CA ASP A 48 -12.22 -17.94 -10.60
C ASP A 48 -10.82 -17.73 -10.01
N GLU A 49 -10.00 -18.79 -10.04
CA GLU A 49 -8.63 -18.81 -9.51
C GLU A 49 -7.70 -17.83 -10.25
N ASP A 50 -7.86 -17.67 -11.56
CA ASP A 50 -7.00 -16.78 -12.36
C ASP A 50 -7.25 -15.32 -12.01
N VAL A 51 -8.52 -14.94 -11.84
CA VAL A 51 -8.90 -13.58 -11.40
C VAL A 51 -8.46 -13.35 -9.95
N ALA A 52 -8.59 -14.35 -9.07
CA ALA A 52 -8.12 -14.27 -7.69
C ALA A 52 -6.62 -13.97 -7.61
N ARG A 53 -5.81 -14.72 -8.38
CA ARG A 53 -4.37 -14.54 -8.43
C ARG A 53 -3.99 -13.14 -8.93
N ALA A 54 -4.63 -12.69 -10.01
CA ALA A 54 -4.41 -11.34 -10.54
C ALA A 54 -4.79 -10.24 -9.54
N TYR A 55 -5.88 -10.43 -8.78
CA TYR A 55 -6.28 -9.51 -7.72
C TYR A 55 -5.25 -9.45 -6.58
N ILE A 56 -4.78 -10.61 -6.10
CA ILE A 56 -3.79 -10.71 -5.00
C ILE A 56 -2.47 -10.05 -5.41
N GLU A 57 -1.95 -10.35 -6.60
CA GLU A 57 -0.73 -9.75 -7.15
C GLU A 57 -0.87 -8.23 -7.24
N TYR A 58 -1.97 -7.74 -7.82
CA TYR A 58 -2.23 -6.30 -7.92
C TYR A 58 -2.34 -5.62 -6.55
N ARG A 59 -3.02 -6.24 -5.58
CA ARG A 59 -3.15 -5.69 -4.22
C ARG A 59 -1.78 -5.59 -3.56
N HIS A 60 -0.97 -6.64 -3.62
CA HIS A 60 0.38 -6.65 -3.07
C HIS A 60 1.24 -5.52 -3.66
N ASP A 61 1.23 -5.37 -4.97
CA ASP A 61 1.99 -4.29 -5.63
C ASP A 61 1.52 -2.90 -5.20
N ARG A 62 0.21 -2.72 -4.97
CA ARG A 62 -0.35 -1.48 -4.46
C ARG A 62 0.00 -1.21 -3.01
N ASP A 63 0.05 -2.23 -2.17
CA ASP A 63 0.46 -2.09 -0.77
C ASP A 63 1.93 -1.69 -0.69
N VAL A 64 2.81 -2.35 -1.47
CA VAL A 64 4.22 -1.96 -1.60
C VAL A 64 4.38 -0.53 -2.12
N GLN A 65 3.60 -0.13 -3.13
CA GLN A 65 3.64 1.25 -3.63
C GLN A 65 3.20 2.26 -2.56
N ARG A 66 2.19 1.92 -1.75
CA ARG A 66 1.71 2.78 -0.68
C ARG A 66 2.73 2.93 0.44
N GLU A 67 3.40 1.85 0.81
CA GLU A 67 4.51 1.89 1.78
C GLU A 67 5.66 2.75 1.25
N LYS A 68 6.01 2.59 -0.03
CA LYS A 68 7.05 3.41 -0.68
C LYS A 68 6.68 4.89 -0.82
N ALA A 69 5.39 5.18 -0.98
CA ALA A 69 4.85 6.54 -1.02
C ALA A 69 4.59 7.12 0.39
N SER A 70 4.82 6.34 1.45
CA SER A 70 4.74 6.84 2.81
C SER A 70 5.71 8.00 3.01
N ALA A 71 5.30 9.00 3.80
CA ALA A 71 6.13 10.16 4.14
C ALA A 71 7.51 9.75 4.65
N LEU A 72 7.58 8.67 5.45
CA LEU A 72 8.84 8.09 5.92
C LEU A 72 9.75 7.62 4.76
N SER A 73 9.19 6.92 3.78
CA SER A 73 9.96 6.43 2.62
C SER A 73 10.42 7.58 1.72
N ALA A 74 9.59 8.63 1.59
CA ALA A 74 9.96 9.85 0.89
C ALA A 74 11.10 10.61 1.61
N GLU A 75 11.05 10.71 2.95
CA GLU A 75 12.10 11.34 3.76
C GLU A 75 13.42 10.56 3.69
N ILE A 76 13.37 9.23 3.77
CA ILE A 76 14.55 8.35 3.62
C ILE A 76 15.16 8.52 2.23
N SER A 77 14.34 8.52 1.17
CA SER A 77 14.81 8.67 -0.21
C SER A 77 15.43 10.06 -0.43
N GLY A 78 14.81 11.12 0.08
CA GLY A 78 15.35 12.49 -0.01
C GLY A 78 16.67 12.68 0.74
N LEU A 79 16.90 11.94 1.83
CA LEU A 79 18.17 11.91 2.55
C LEU A 79 19.26 11.17 1.76
N ILE A 80 18.92 10.05 1.12
CA ILE A 80 19.84 9.26 0.27
C ILE A 80 20.22 10.06 -0.99
N GLU A 81 19.27 10.78 -1.59
CA GLU A 81 19.45 11.56 -2.81
C GLU A 81 20.03 12.97 -2.58
N GLN A 82 20.29 13.35 -1.31
CA GLN A 82 20.73 14.71 -0.92
C GLN A 82 19.82 15.84 -1.43
N SER A 83 18.54 15.56 -1.71
CA SER A 83 17.61 16.49 -2.36
C SER A 83 16.78 17.32 -1.37
N ASN A 84 16.83 17.00 -0.07
CA ASN A 84 16.06 17.70 0.95
C ASN A 84 16.90 18.81 1.65
N ALA A 85 16.74 20.04 1.18
CA ALA A 85 17.48 21.22 1.65
C ALA A 85 17.26 21.54 3.14
N ASP A 86 16.11 21.18 3.70
CA ASP A 86 15.77 21.48 5.09
C ASP A 86 16.51 20.56 6.08
N LEU A 87 16.72 19.29 5.73
CA LEU A 87 17.51 18.33 6.54
C LEU A 87 19.01 18.60 6.48
N LEU A 88 19.49 19.16 5.36
CA LEU A 88 20.88 19.62 5.20
C LEU A 88 21.20 20.81 6.11
N ASN A 89 20.20 21.64 6.42
CA ASN A 89 20.37 22.87 7.19
C ASN A 89 20.18 22.70 8.71
N GLU A 90 19.57 21.62 9.18
CA GLU A 90 19.39 21.35 10.62
C GLU A 90 20.74 21.05 11.32
N ASN A 91 21.75 20.59 10.57
CA ASN A 91 23.09 20.26 11.07
C ASN A 91 24.22 21.01 10.35
N ALA A 92 24.06 22.32 10.12
CA ALA A 92 24.99 23.17 9.36
C ALA A 92 26.47 23.22 9.84
N ASN A 93 26.86 22.46 10.88
CA ASN A 93 28.21 22.43 11.44
C ASN A 93 28.98 21.11 11.18
N LYS A 94 28.38 20.13 10.49
CA LYS A 94 29.03 18.84 10.19
C LYS A 94 28.77 18.47 8.74
N ASP A 95 29.84 18.41 7.94
CA ASP A 95 29.80 18.14 6.51
C ASP A 95 28.85 16.96 6.19
N SER A 96 27.80 17.21 5.44
CA SER A 96 26.73 16.24 5.13
C SER A 96 27.17 15.16 4.13
N LYS A 97 28.42 15.24 3.63
CA LYS A 97 29.09 14.18 2.85
C LYS A 97 29.52 12.96 3.67
N VAL A 98 29.49 13.02 5.00
CA VAL A 98 30.06 11.97 5.85
C VAL A 98 28.93 11.06 6.38
N ILE A 99 29.06 9.76 6.09
CA ILE A 99 28.19 8.64 6.52
C ILE A 99 27.64 8.74 7.97
N PRO A 100 28.39 9.23 8.99
CA PRO A 100 27.86 9.37 10.35
C PRO A 100 26.67 10.32 10.46
N THR A 101 26.68 11.45 9.74
CA THR A 101 25.59 12.44 9.80
C THR A 101 24.32 11.91 9.15
N GLN A 102 24.45 11.13 8.06
CA GLN A 102 23.32 10.45 7.40
C GLN A 102 22.68 9.40 8.31
N ARG A 103 23.49 8.63 9.05
CA ARG A 103 22.99 7.64 10.02
C ARG A 103 22.21 8.30 11.15
N ASP A 104 22.73 9.41 11.70
CA ASP A 104 22.09 10.09 12.84
C ASP A 104 20.77 10.76 12.42
N LEU A 105 20.70 11.32 11.20
CA LEU A 105 19.45 11.85 10.61
C LEU A 105 18.42 10.74 10.36
N LEU A 106 18.84 9.60 9.80
CA LEU A 106 17.97 8.44 9.57
C LEU A 106 17.39 7.92 10.90
N ALA A 107 18.21 7.83 11.94
CA ALA A 107 17.76 7.43 13.28
C ALA A 107 16.74 8.41 13.88
N GLY A 108 16.90 9.71 13.63
CA GLY A 108 15.96 10.75 14.06
C GLY A 108 14.60 10.64 13.36
N ILE A 109 14.60 10.44 12.03
CA ILE A 109 13.39 10.25 11.23
C ILE A 109 12.63 8.99 11.67
N ILE A 110 13.35 7.87 11.81
CA ILE A 110 12.79 6.62 12.32
C ILE A 110 12.20 6.85 13.73
N SER A 111 12.93 7.47 14.65
CA SER A 111 12.44 7.71 16.01
C SER A 111 11.17 8.57 16.06
N LYS A 112 11.05 9.59 15.20
CA LYS A 112 9.83 10.44 15.14
C LYS A 112 8.62 9.69 14.56
N HIS A 113 8.83 8.73 13.67
CA HIS A 113 7.76 7.96 13.04
C HIS A 113 7.26 6.79 13.90
N TYR A 114 8.08 6.28 14.84
CA TYR A 114 7.75 5.15 15.72
C TYR A 114 7.43 5.55 17.18
N ALA A 115 7.59 6.82 17.55
CA ALA A 115 7.21 7.37 18.86
C ALA A 115 5.77 7.91 18.86
#